data_AF-A0A6P4Y7R0-F1
#
_entry.id   AF-A0A6P4Y7R0-F1
#
_cell.length_a   1.000
_cell.length_b   1.000
_cell.length_c   1.000
_cell.angle_alpha   90.00
_cell.angle_beta   90.00
_cell.angle_gamma   90.00
#
_symmetry.space_group_name_H-M   'P 1'
#
loop_
_entity.id
_entity.type
_entity.pdbx_description
1 polymer ?
#
loop_
_entity_poly.entity_id
_entity_poly.type
_entity_poly.pdbx_seq_one_letter_code
_entity_poly.pdbx_strand_id
1 'polypeptide(L)'
;MYAGGSSQEAEHGDDPDSNVYNSIDEDDIENQQQPDADKEDGGQPTDEEKGTRLPSRVKKDACGMLNNPTYSSGAQVKETKVACWKRLLRLSCPVGEALSIDHANFGRTTTSTHCRCTTCDTNCRGATSLKDMKAACEGSPHCSVKAVTEVFGDPCPGTQKYLEATYHCVKVSPVTEDQLRTLVTKYAPKVWLAKGEKYNPSSIDFHLQHVKVYDGRSVYSSTPSTLPTCTEACYMSTAQPLPHAEAKLPFFRGEQIGPTRQPPVYAVVKRVNAITTDIFYWMFFPYNLGKKVCVGVTIFGCIGKQRTLAHRVSDWEHMTVRLVGKNPSSIFVDSPEASAGIYNWDGASQTYRKGEDVVLTEGTHPILYSAYGHHKLWPSSGTQTFVALIKKLKDETSAGTAWDTWKNVRVTMYQPDGGYTGNWTWMNFKGRWGNKEVGCKLRVLTGQCTLNNGMFTITRMEQMKTDELD
;
A
#
# COMPACT_ATOMS: atom_id res chain seq x y z
N MET A 1 32.25 15.65 -61.67
CA MET A 1 33.50 16.27 -62.13
C MET A 1 34.54 16.09 -61.04
N TYR A 2 35.72 15.55 -61.41
CA TYR A 2 37.02 15.52 -60.70
C TYR A 2 37.04 15.12 -59.20
N ALA A 3 37.54 13.95 -58.79
CA ALA A 3 38.89 13.33 -58.91
C ALA A 3 39.99 14.00 -58.05
N GLY A 4 40.66 13.17 -57.23
CA GLY A 4 41.96 13.41 -56.58
C GLY A 4 41.87 13.77 -55.09
N GLY A 5 42.58 13.15 -54.15
CA GLY A 5 43.65 12.16 -54.20
C GLY A 5 44.16 11.85 -52.78
N SER A 6 44.87 10.71 -52.69
CA SER A 6 45.66 10.06 -51.63
C SER A 6 46.26 10.92 -50.48
N SER A 7 46.67 10.41 -49.30
CA SER A 7 47.45 9.20 -48.99
C SER A 7 47.63 9.05 -47.46
N GLN A 8 47.70 7.79 -46.96
CA GLN A 8 48.57 7.20 -45.88
C GLN A 8 48.70 7.93 -44.51
N GLU A 9 48.79 7.32 -43.33
CA GLU A 9 49.24 5.98 -42.87
C GLU A 9 48.92 5.80 -41.36
N ALA A 10 48.94 4.53 -40.88
CA ALA A 10 49.14 4.05 -39.49
C ALA A 10 47.99 4.27 -38.46
N GLU A 11 47.60 3.34 -37.58
CA GLU A 11 48.28 2.16 -37.05
C GLU A 11 47.26 1.18 -36.43
N HIS A 12 47.63 -0.12 -36.41
CA HIS A 12 46.90 -1.23 -35.80
C HIS A 12 47.06 -1.18 -34.28
N GLY A 13 45.98 -1.42 -33.55
CA GLY A 13 45.99 -1.65 -32.11
C GLY A 13 44.86 -2.60 -31.77
N ASP A 14 45.13 -3.91 -31.88
CA ASP A 14 44.28 -4.98 -31.40
C ASP A 14 44.09 -4.85 -29.89
N ASP A 15 42.84 -4.74 -29.42
CA ASP A 15 42.48 -4.79 -27.99
C ASP A 15 42.08 -6.23 -27.62
N PRO A 16 42.86 -6.93 -26.78
CA PRO A 16 42.61 -8.31 -26.40
C PRO A 16 41.88 -8.36 -25.05
N ASP A 17 40.61 -8.76 -25.03
CA ASP A 17 39.99 -9.33 -23.82
C ASP A 17 38.72 -10.14 -24.13
N SER A 18 38.84 -11.03 -25.12
CA SER A 18 37.95 -12.19 -25.24
C SER A 18 38.70 -13.43 -24.75
N ASN A 19 38.22 -14.03 -23.66
CA ASN A 19 38.55 -15.36 -23.10
C ASN A 19 39.55 -15.40 -21.94
N VAL A 20 39.05 -15.37 -20.69
CA VAL A 20 39.53 -16.15 -19.54
C VAL A 20 38.30 -16.29 -18.60
N TYR A 21 37.78 -17.48 -18.25
CA TYR A 21 38.36 -18.42 -17.29
C TYR A 21 37.89 -19.86 -17.51
N ASN A 22 38.87 -20.75 -17.36
CA ASN A 22 38.81 -22.20 -17.39
C ASN A 22 38.19 -22.83 -16.13
N SER A 23 37.71 -24.05 -16.36
CA SER A 23 37.54 -25.21 -15.46
C SER A 23 38.43 -25.26 -14.23
N ILE A 24 37.84 -25.60 -13.08
CA ILE A 24 38.47 -26.39 -12.02
C ILE A 24 37.45 -27.42 -11.51
N ASP A 25 37.99 -28.62 -11.30
CA ASP A 25 37.39 -29.93 -11.09
C ASP A 25 36.58 -30.11 -9.79
N GLU A 26 35.78 -31.19 -9.84
CA GLU A 26 35.15 -31.90 -8.74
C GLU A 26 36.17 -32.52 -7.77
N ASP A 27 35.65 -32.92 -6.60
CA ASP A 27 36.26 -33.71 -5.51
C ASP A 27 36.75 -32.90 -4.29
N ASP A 28 35.92 -32.86 -3.24
CA ASP A 28 36.15 -33.71 -2.05
C ASP A 28 35.10 -33.49 -0.94
N ILE A 29 34.44 -34.62 -0.60
CA ILE A 29 34.27 -35.19 0.74
C ILE A 29 33.19 -34.61 1.70
N GLU A 30 32.11 -35.39 1.77
CA GLU A 30 31.34 -35.79 2.96
C GLU A 30 32.02 -35.58 4.34
N ASN A 31 31.23 -35.21 5.35
CA ASN A 31 30.77 -36.11 6.42
C ASN A 31 30.56 -35.37 7.77
N GLN A 32 29.52 -35.83 8.50
CA GLN A 32 29.30 -35.75 9.96
C GLN A 32 28.83 -34.42 10.56
N GLN A 33 27.91 -34.34 11.54
CA GLN A 33 27.06 -35.29 12.28
C GLN A 33 26.12 -34.45 13.20
N GLN A 34 24.91 -34.94 13.45
CA GLN A 34 24.12 -34.63 14.66
C GLN A 34 24.77 -35.26 15.89
N PRO A 35 24.53 -34.71 17.10
CA PRO A 35 23.55 -35.31 18.03
C PRO A 35 22.81 -34.21 18.85
N ASP A 36 21.84 -34.42 19.73
CA ASP A 36 20.93 -35.51 20.09
C ASP A 36 19.76 -34.84 20.84
N ALA A 37 18.65 -35.55 20.92
CA ALA A 37 17.49 -35.22 21.73
C ALA A 37 17.75 -35.49 23.23
N ASP A 38 17.07 -34.74 24.11
CA ASP A 38 16.61 -35.28 25.38
C ASP A 38 15.24 -34.70 25.78
N LYS A 39 14.39 -35.64 26.19
CA LYS A 39 13.09 -35.56 26.88
C LYS A 39 13.32 -35.10 28.35
N GLU A 40 12.40 -34.86 29.27
CA GLU A 40 10.97 -35.11 29.57
C GLU A 40 10.69 -34.12 30.76
N ASP A 41 9.51 -33.55 31.00
CA ASP A 41 8.47 -34.00 31.95
C ASP A 41 7.71 -32.69 32.32
N GLY A 42 6.39 -32.52 32.31
CA GLY A 42 5.35 -33.25 33.03
C GLY A 42 4.94 -32.46 34.29
N GLY A 43 3.72 -31.90 34.32
CA GLY A 43 3.07 -31.48 35.58
C GLY A 43 2.27 -30.17 35.62
N GLN A 44 1.00 -30.23 35.20
CA GLN A 44 -0.15 -29.57 35.85
C GLN A 44 -1.14 -30.71 36.17
N PRO A 45 -1.96 -30.69 37.23
CA PRO A 45 -2.96 -29.64 37.48
C PRO A 45 -3.29 -29.38 38.97
N THR A 46 -4.16 -28.41 39.26
CA THR A 46 -5.39 -28.61 40.07
C THR A 46 -6.25 -27.36 40.08
N ASP A 47 -7.51 -27.54 39.67
CA ASP A 47 -8.66 -26.69 39.97
C ASP A 47 -8.98 -26.72 41.46
N GLU A 48 -9.48 -25.60 42.02
CA GLU A 48 -10.48 -25.68 43.09
C GLU A 48 -11.36 -24.43 43.14
N GLU A 49 -12.67 -24.71 43.18
CA GLU A 49 -13.81 -23.81 43.11
C GLU A 49 -14.44 -23.66 44.51
N LYS A 50 -15.24 -22.59 44.70
CA LYS A 50 -16.32 -22.36 45.70
C LYS A 50 -16.00 -21.49 46.93
N GLY A 51 -16.42 -20.23 46.81
CA GLY A 51 -17.66 -19.72 47.42
C GLY A 51 -17.75 -19.56 48.94
N THR A 52 -18.10 -18.36 49.42
CA THR A 52 -19.41 -18.05 50.03
C THR A 52 -19.45 -16.69 50.76
N ARG A 53 -20.66 -16.09 50.72
CA ARG A 53 -21.35 -15.30 51.76
C ARG A 53 -21.14 -13.77 51.87
N LEU A 54 -22.23 -13.07 51.51
CA LEU A 54 -22.67 -11.77 52.01
C LEU A 54 -22.80 -11.74 53.55
N PRO A 55 -22.78 -10.53 54.15
CA PRO A 55 -24.00 -10.12 54.82
C PRO A 55 -24.42 -8.66 54.56
N SER A 56 -25.73 -8.49 54.47
CA SER A 56 -26.45 -7.23 54.57
C SER A 56 -26.37 -6.64 55.99
N ARG A 57 -26.27 -5.31 56.12
CA ARG A 57 -27.00 -4.57 57.15
C ARG A 57 -27.12 -3.09 56.84
N VAL A 58 -28.37 -2.65 56.79
CA VAL A 58 -28.86 -1.28 56.71
C VAL A 58 -28.59 -0.55 58.03
N LYS A 59 -28.08 0.68 57.94
CA LYS A 59 -28.42 1.78 58.86
C LYS A 59 -28.47 3.09 58.08
N LYS A 60 -29.67 3.67 57.99
CA LYS A 60 -29.90 5.10 57.78
C LYS A 60 -29.68 5.79 59.12
N ASP A 61 -28.99 6.93 59.13
CA ASP A 61 -29.56 8.22 59.54
C ASP A 61 -28.53 9.35 59.47
N ALA A 62 -29.09 10.53 59.16
CA ALA A 62 -28.62 11.89 59.38
C ALA A 62 -27.65 12.57 58.40
N CYS A 63 -28.06 13.80 58.09
CA CYS A 63 -27.64 14.76 57.08
C CYS A 63 -26.34 15.49 57.48
N GLY A 64 -25.44 15.70 56.51
CA GLY A 64 -24.25 16.52 56.68
C GLY A 64 -23.54 16.73 55.35
N MET A 65 -23.61 17.96 54.83
CA MET A 65 -23.07 18.38 53.54
C MET A 65 -21.59 18.04 53.38
N LEU A 66 -21.21 17.28 52.35
CA LEU A 66 -19.86 17.30 51.79
C LEU A 66 -19.90 17.17 50.27
N ASN A 67 -19.30 18.19 49.65
CA ASN A 67 -19.09 18.49 48.24
C ASN A 67 -18.90 17.25 47.34
N ASN A 68 -19.84 17.08 46.41
CA ASN A 68 -19.69 16.18 45.29
C ASN A 68 -19.03 16.96 44.14
N PRO A 69 -17.81 16.62 43.68
CA PRO A 69 -17.31 17.14 42.43
C PRO A 69 -18.19 16.56 41.33
N THR A 70 -19.08 17.41 40.84
CA THR A 70 -19.84 17.32 39.59
C THR A 70 -19.27 16.26 38.63
N TYR A 71 -20.03 15.18 38.45
CA TYR A 71 -20.11 14.49 37.18
C TYR A 71 -20.45 15.54 36.12
N SER A 72 -19.43 16.06 35.44
CA SER A 72 -19.62 16.89 34.25
C SER A 72 -20.11 15.98 33.15
N SER A 73 -21.43 15.78 33.07
CA SER A 73 -22.09 15.49 31.81
C SER A 73 -21.94 16.73 30.92
N GLY A 74 -20.75 16.88 30.32
CA GLY A 74 -20.54 17.89 29.30
C GLY A 74 -21.46 17.55 28.13
N ALA A 75 -22.49 18.35 27.92
CA ALA A 75 -23.30 18.26 26.71
C ALA A 75 -22.35 18.41 25.51
N GLN A 76 -22.25 17.37 24.69
CA GLN A 76 -21.49 17.38 23.46
C GLN A 76 -22.04 18.52 22.59
N VAL A 77 -21.24 19.58 22.37
CA VAL A 77 -21.67 20.76 21.62
C VAL A 77 -21.89 20.33 20.18
N LYS A 78 -23.14 20.43 19.71
CA LYS A 78 -23.49 20.13 18.33
C LYS A 78 -23.34 21.39 17.47
N GLU A 79 -22.70 21.25 16.33
CA GLU A 79 -22.57 22.29 15.31
C GLU A 79 -23.35 21.91 14.04
N THR A 80 -24.02 22.88 13.43
CA THR A 80 -24.65 22.72 12.10
C THR A 80 -23.93 23.57 11.08
N LYS A 81 -23.55 22.98 9.95
CA LYS A 81 -22.94 23.68 8.80
C LYS A 81 -23.80 23.48 7.56
N VAL A 82 -23.76 24.47 6.66
CA VAL A 82 -24.52 24.47 5.40
C VAL A 82 -23.58 24.77 4.23
N ALA A 83 -23.78 24.09 3.10
CA ALA A 83 -23.13 24.37 1.83
C ALA A 83 -24.15 24.39 0.70
N CYS A 84 -24.17 25.48 -0.07
CA CYS A 84 -25.06 25.60 -1.23
C CYS A 84 -24.62 24.66 -2.36
N TRP A 85 -25.53 24.39 -3.30
CA TRP A 85 -25.29 23.61 -4.51
C TRP A 85 -23.91 23.86 -5.14
N LYS A 86 -23.21 22.78 -5.50
CA LYS A 86 -21.84 22.74 -6.06
C LYS A 86 -20.72 23.24 -5.15
N ARG A 87 -20.99 23.76 -3.95
CA ARG A 87 -19.96 24.14 -2.96
C ARG A 87 -19.55 22.95 -2.10
N LEU A 88 -18.39 23.09 -1.44
CA LEU A 88 -17.88 22.13 -0.47
C LEU A 88 -18.39 22.49 0.92
N LEU A 89 -18.98 21.52 1.61
CA LEU A 89 -19.18 21.56 3.06
C LEU A 89 -17.88 21.09 3.73
N ARG A 90 -17.37 21.87 4.69
CA ARG A 90 -16.16 21.51 5.46
C ARG A 90 -16.54 21.35 6.93
N LEU A 91 -16.23 20.19 7.50
CA LEU A 91 -16.40 19.87 8.91
C LEU A 91 -15.03 19.62 9.54
N SER A 92 -14.86 20.00 10.81
CA SER A 92 -13.60 19.83 11.52
C SER A 92 -13.81 19.69 13.02
N CYS A 93 -13.02 18.83 13.65
CA CYS A 93 -12.92 18.69 15.09
C CYS A 93 -11.55 19.17 15.61
N PRO A 94 -11.47 19.55 16.90
CA PRO A 94 -10.21 19.80 17.57
C PRO A 94 -9.29 18.57 17.56
N VAL A 95 -7.99 18.80 17.78
CA VAL A 95 -6.98 17.74 17.86
C VAL A 95 -7.36 16.72 18.94
N GLY A 96 -7.29 15.43 18.59
CA GLY A 96 -7.65 14.32 19.50
C GLY A 96 -9.13 13.95 19.49
N GLU A 97 -9.94 14.60 18.67
CA GLU A 97 -11.36 14.30 18.48
C GLU A 97 -11.68 13.96 17.02
N ALA A 98 -12.81 13.28 16.82
CA ALA A 98 -13.31 12.91 15.50
C ALA A 98 -14.77 13.30 15.34
N LEU A 99 -15.17 13.52 14.09
CA LEU A 99 -16.54 13.86 13.71
C LEU A 99 -17.50 12.71 14.02
N SER A 100 -18.59 13.02 14.71
CA SER A 100 -19.78 12.16 14.75
C SER A 100 -20.97 12.90 14.16
N ILE A 101 -21.54 12.33 13.09
CA ILE A 101 -22.59 12.99 12.30
C ILE A 101 -23.95 12.63 12.89
N ASP A 102 -24.65 13.64 13.41
CA ASP A 102 -25.96 13.48 14.03
C ASP A 102 -27.10 13.52 12.99
N HIS A 103 -27.00 14.43 12.03
CA HIS A 103 -28.03 14.68 11.03
C HIS A 103 -27.40 15.19 9.74
N ALA A 104 -28.00 14.84 8.60
CA ALA A 104 -27.71 15.52 7.34
C ALA A 104 -28.90 15.48 6.39
N ASN A 105 -29.00 16.52 5.55
CA ASN A 105 -29.98 16.64 4.51
C ASN A 105 -29.39 17.35 3.29
N PHE A 106 -29.35 16.66 2.14
CA PHE A 106 -29.17 17.25 0.84
C PHE A 106 -30.54 17.46 0.20
N GLY A 107 -31.04 18.69 0.25
CA GLY A 107 -32.41 19.00 -0.11
C GLY A 107 -32.70 20.47 0.09
N ARG A 108 -33.91 20.79 0.53
CA ARG A 108 -34.27 22.14 0.95
C ARG A 108 -35.37 22.09 2.00
N THR A 109 -35.11 22.71 3.14
CA THR A 109 -36.04 22.74 4.28
C THR A 109 -36.48 24.17 4.61
N THR A 110 -35.85 25.18 4.00
CA THR A 110 -36.13 26.59 4.23
C THR A 110 -36.00 27.42 2.94
N THR A 111 -36.66 28.57 2.94
CA THR A 111 -36.49 29.64 1.93
C THR A 111 -35.33 30.59 2.28
N SER A 112 -34.43 30.19 3.20
CA SER A 112 -33.33 31.02 3.71
C SER A 112 -32.52 31.68 2.59
N THR A 113 -32.12 32.93 2.83
CA THR A 113 -31.32 33.73 1.89
C THR A 113 -29.87 33.27 1.80
N HIS A 114 -29.39 32.42 2.72
CA HIS A 114 -28.02 31.91 2.72
C HIS A 114 -27.71 31.09 1.46
N CYS A 115 -28.63 30.19 1.08
CA CYS A 115 -28.61 29.49 -0.19
C CYS A 115 -29.86 29.86 -1.00
N ARG A 116 -29.78 31.01 -1.68
CA ARG A 116 -30.87 31.58 -2.48
C ARG A 116 -31.47 30.55 -3.44
N CYS A 117 -32.78 30.59 -3.58
CA CYS A 117 -33.51 29.82 -4.57
C CYS A 117 -34.55 30.68 -5.30
N THR A 118 -34.82 30.32 -6.55
CA THR A 118 -35.97 30.80 -7.34
C THR A 118 -37.09 29.75 -7.33
N THR A 119 -36.74 28.47 -7.33
CA THR A 119 -37.65 27.33 -7.12
C THR A 119 -37.34 26.67 -5.78
N CYS A 120 -38.24 26.83 -4.81
CA CYS A 120 -38.00 26.50 -3.41
C CYS A 120 -39.06 25.53 -2.87
N ASP A 121 -38.96 24.24 -3.18
CA ASP A 121 -39.70 23.24 -2.42
C ASP A 121 -39.03 23.04 -1.05
N THR A 122 -39.67 23.49 0.03
CA THR A 122 -39.17 23.35 1.41
C THR A 122 -39.50 22.00 2.05
N ASN A 123 -40.18 21.11 1.35
CA ASN A 123 -40.40 19.73 1.76
C ASN A 123 -39.41 18.76 1.11
N CYS A 124 -38.38 19.27 0.45
CA CYS A 124 -37.38 18.45 -0.20
C CYS A 124 -36.37 17.86 0.79
N ARG A 125 -36.45 16.54 1.02
CA ARG A 125 -35.57 15.82 1.94
C ARG A 125 -34.87 14.64 1.27
N GLY A 126 -33.55 14.59 1.38
CA GLY A 126 -32.74 13.48 0.87
C GLY A 126 -32.73 12.32 1.86
N ALA A 127 -33.43 11.23 1.54
CA ALA A 127 -33.58 10.09 2.45
C ALA A 127 -32.24 9.41 2.82
N THR A 128 -31.25 9.45 1.94
CA THR A 128 -29.93 8.84 2.16
C THR A 128 -28.89 9.81 2.73
N SER A 129 -29.21 11.11 2.85
CA SER A 129 -28.20 12.13 3.15
C SER A 129 -27.42 11.90 4.44
N LEU A 130 -28.07 11.43 5.51
CA LEU A 130 -27.38 11.07 6.75
C LEU A 130 -26.44 9.87 6.56
N LYS A 131 -26.89 8.84 5.83
CA LYS A 131 -26.07 7.66 5.52
C LYS A 131 -24.84 8.07 4.72
N ASP A 132 -25.03 8.90 3.70
CA ASP A 132 -23.97 9.36 2.80
C ASP A 132 -22.97 10.28 3.53
N MET A 133 -23.45 11.16 4.42
CA MET A 133 -22.57 11.99 5.24
C MET A 133 -21.82 11.19 6.31
N LYS A 134 -22.46 10.19 6.93
CA LYS A 134 -21.76 9.28 7.85
C LYS A 134 -20.68 8.48 7.13
N ALA A 135 -21.00 7.95 5.95
CA ALA A 135 -20.04 7.28 5.10
C ALA A 135 -18.84 8.19 4.78
N ALA A 136 -19.08 9.46 4.45
CA ALA A 136 -18.01 10.37 4.07
C ALA A 136 -17.19 10.94 5.25
N CYS A 137 -17.79 11.14 6.42
CA CYS A 137 -17.21 11.97 7.47
C CYS A 137 -17.06 11.32 8.85
N GLU A 138 -17.82 10.27 9.17
CA GLU A 138 -17.83 9.70 10.52
C GLU A 138 -16.44 9.18 10.92
N GLY A 139 -15.97 9.55 12.11
CA GLY A 139 -14.69 9.11 12.64
C GLY A 139 -13.48 9.88 12.10
N SER A 140 -13.63 10.78 11.13
CA SER A 140 -12.54 11.61 10.61
C SER A 140 -12.37 12.90 11.42
N PRO A 141 -11.16 13.44 11.61
CA PRO A 141 -10.96 14.74 12.28
C PRO A 141 -11.39 15.91 11.39
N HIS A 142 -11.27 15.75 10.07
CA HIS A 142 -11.65 16.72 9.05
C HIS A 142 -12.40 16.02 7.93
N CYS A 143 -13.44 16.67 7.38
CA CYS A 143 -14.19 16.14 6.25
C CYS A 143 -14.57 17.26 5.27
N SER A 144 -14.49 16.98 3.96
CA SER A 144 -14.92 17.91 2.91
C SER A 144 -15.81 17.18 1.90
N VAL A 145 -17.08 17.56 1.80
CA VAL A 145 -18.05 16.90 0.90
C VAL A 145 -18.68 17.91 -0.04
N LYS A 146 -18.76 17.59 -1.33
CA LYS A 146 -19.35 18.47 -2.35
C LYS A 146 -20.87 18.30 -2.39
N ALA A 147 -21.60 19.41 -2.29
CA ALA A 147 -23.07 19.41 -2.28
C ALA A 147 -23.64 19.29 -3.71
N VAL A 148 -23.66 18.08 -4.27
CA VAL A 148 -24.12 17.81 -5.65
C VAL A 148 -24.91 16.49 -5.76
N THR A 149 -25.74 16.37 -6.80
CA THR A 149 -26.61 15.21 -7.05
C THR A 149 -25.85 13.92 -7.33
N GLU A 150 -24.63 13.99 -7.86
CA GLU A 150 -23.80 12.81 -8.11
C GLU A 150 -23.40 12.11 -6.81
N VAL A 151 -23.35 12.84 -5.70
CA VAL A 151 -23.00 12.30 -4.37
C VAL A 151 -24.25 11.81 -3.62
N PHE A 152 -25.34 12.59 -3.64
CA PHE A 152 -26.50 12.38 -2.75
C PHE A 152 -27.79 11.95 -3.47
N GLY A 153 -27.79 11.87 -4.80
CA GLY A 153 -29.01 11.74 -5.61
C GLY A 153 -29.83 13.03 -5.71
N ASP A 154 -30.93 12.99 -6.48
CA ASP A 154 -31.89 14.10 -6.56
C ASP A 154 -33.24 13.74 -5.90
N PRO A 155 -33.49 14.19 -4.66
CA PRO A 155 -34.77 13.95 -3.98
C PRO A 155 -35.92 14.83 -4.49
N CYS A 156 -35.63 15.90 -5.24
CA CYS A 156 -36.63 16.86 -5.70
C CYS A 156 -36.17 17.56 -6.99
N PRO A 157 -36.39 16.94 -8.17
CA PRO A 157 -35.99 17.50 -9.45
C PRO A 157 -36.55 18.91 -9.67
N GLY A 158 -35.71 19.83 -10.17
CA GLY A 158 -36.09 21.22 -10.42
C GLY A 158 -36.02 22.16 -9.20
N THR A 159 -35.82 21.64 -7.99
CA THR A 159 -35.58 22.47 -6.79
C THR A 159 -34.08 22.68 -6.57
N GLN A 160 -33.69 23.93 -6.27
CA GLN A 160 -32.30 24.28 -5.95
C GLN A 160 -31.96 23.81 -4.53
N LYS A 161 -31.08 22.83 -4.38
CA LYS A 161 -30.78 22.17 -3.09
C LYS A 161 -29.57 22.79 -2.37
N TYR A 162 -29.45 22.51 -1.07
CA TYR A 162 -28.25 22.72 -0.27
C TYR A 162 -28.00 21.49 0.62
N LEU A 163 -26.75 21.29 1.01
CA LEU A 163 -26.35 20.30 2.01
C LEU A 163 -26.32 20.98 3.38
N GLU A 164 -27.02 20.42 4.34
CA GLU A 164 -26.95 20.76 5.76
C GLU A 164 -26.50 19.53 6.53
N ALA A 165 -25.57 19.69 7.47
CA ALA A 165 -25.16 18.61 8.37
C ALA A 165 -24.95 19.15 9.79
N THR A 166 -25.43 18.37 10.76
CA THR A 166 -25.22 18.58 12.20
C THR A 166 -24.29 17.49 12.72
N TYR A 167 -23.27 17.89 13.49
CA TYR A 167 -22.27 16.99 14.05
C TYR A 167 -21.82 17.43 15.44
N HIS A 168 -21.14 16.54 16.15
CA HIS A 168 -20.35 16.86 17.33
C HIS A 168 -19.00 16.14 17.27
N CYS A 169 -18.07 16.51 18.15
CA CYS A 169 -16.73 15.97 18.18
C CYS A 169 -16.55 15.01 19.36
N VAL A 170 -16.16 13.77 19.08
CA VAL A 170 -15.96 12.74 20.10
C VAL A 170 -14.47 12.51 20.34
N LYS A 171 -14.07 12.40 21.61
CA LYS A 171 -12.69 12.06 21.97
C LYS A 171 -12.32 10.68 21.43
N VAL A 172 -11.22 10.63 20.69
CA VAL A 172 -10.65 9.38 20.19
C VAL A 172 -9.51 8.98 21.10
N SER A 173 -9.60 7.76 21.66
CA SER A 173 -8.52 7.22 22.48
C SER A 173 -7.34 6.82 21.58
N PRO A 174 -6.11 7.24 21.90
CA PRO A 174 -4.92 6.79 21.19
C PRO A 174 -4.81 5.27 21.20
N VAL A 175 -4.30 4.71 20.10
CA VAL A 175 -4.08 3.26 19.99
C VAL A 175 -2.78 2.89 20.71
N THR A 176 -2.83 1.86 21.55
CA THR A 176 -1.63 1.27 22.19
C THR A 176 -0.84 0.40 21.19
N GLU A 177 0.45 0.17 21.44
CA GLU A 177 1.28 -0.66 20.55
C GLU A 177 0.74 -2.10 20.37
N ASP A 178 0.21 -2.72 21.42
CA ASP A 178 -0.40 -4.05 21.33
C ASP A 178 -1.65 -4.04 20.45
N GLN A 179 -2.47 -3.01 20.58
CA GLN A 179 -3.64 -2.83 19.72
C GLN A 179 -3.22 -2.56 18.27
N LEU A 180 -2.15 -1.80 18.03
CA LEU A 180 -1.63 -1.55 16.69
C LEU A 180 -1.29 -2.86 15.98
N ARG A 181 -0.62 -3.81 16.64
CA ARG A 181 -0.35 -5.12 16.04
C ARG A 181 -1.61 -5.84 15.59
N THR A 182 -2.66 -5.83 16.42
CA THR A 182 -3.96 -6.41 16.04
C THR A 182 -4.59 -5.68 14.86
N LEU A 183 -4.52 -4.34 14.82
CA LEU A 183 -5.08 -3.54 13.73
C LEU A 183 -4.33 -3.75 12.42
N VAL A 184 -3.00 -3.88 12.46
CA VAL A 184 -2.18 -4.20 11.27
C VAL A 184 -2.63 -5.51 10.66
N THR A 185 -2.78 -6.58 11.44
CA THR A 185 -3.29 -7.85 10.90
C THR A 185 -4.73 -7.71 10.42
N LYS A 186 -5.59 -7.00 11.16
CA LYS A 186 -7.01 -6.82 10.83
C LYS A 186 -7.24 -6.08 9.51
N TYR A 187 -6.41 -5.09 9.19
CA TYR A 187 -6.56 -4.26 7.98
C TYR A 187 -5.57 -4.58 6.88
N ALA A 188 -4.74 -5.62 7.02
CA ALA A 188 -3.85 -6.06 5.95
C ALA A 188 -4.65 -6.51 4.71
N PRO A 189 -4.22 -6.16 3.49
CA PRO A 189 -5.03 -6.38 2.31
C PRO A 189 -5.10 -7.85 1.89
N LYS A 190 -6.19 -8.22 1.21
CA LYS A 190 -6.18 -9.39 0.32
C LYS A 190 -5.62 -8.94 -1.02
N VAL A 191 -4.62 -9.64 -1.54
CA VAL A 191 -4.12 -9.40 -2.90
C VAL A 191 -4.41 -10.61 -3.77
N TRP A 192 -5.17 -10.40 -4.85
CA TRP A 192 -5.31 -11.41 -5.89
C TRP A 192 -4.15 -11.31 -6.86
N LEU A 193 -3.35 -12.36 -6.97
CA LEU A 193 -2.44 -12.52 -8.10
C LEU A 193 -3.26 -12.90 -9.34
N ALA A 194 -2.88 -12.35 -10.49
CA ALA A 194 -3.55 -12.65 -11.75
C ALA A 194 -3.58 -14.17 -12.04
N LYS A 195 -4.63 -14.62 -12.71
CA LYS A 195 -4.79 -16.02 -13.12
C LYS A 195 -3.60 -16.46 -13.96
N GLY A 196 -2.94 -17.53 -13.51
CA GLY A 196 -1.76 -18.07 -14.17
C GLY A 196 -0.46 -17.33 -13.88
N GLU A 197 -0.43 -16.41 -12.90
CA GLU A 197 0.78 -15.71 -12.46
C GLU A 197 1.95 -16.69 -12.28
N LYS A 198 3.11 -16.28 -12.80
CA LYS A 198 4.35 -17.06 -12.77
C LYS A 198 5.40 -16.48 -11.84
N TYR A 199 5.25 -15.23 -11.42
CA TYR A 199 6.22 -14.47 -10.63
C TYR A 199 5.60 -14.09 -9.28
N ASN A 200 5.60 -15.03 -8.34
CA ASN A 200 4.97 -14.84 -7.03
C ASN A 200 5.80 -13.88 -6.13
N PRO A 201 5.18 -13.29 -5.10
CA PRO A 201 5.89 -12.54 -4.07
C PRO A 201 6.83 -13.44 -3.26
N SER A 202 7.75 -12.84 -2.50
CA SER A 202 8.76 -13.57 -1.73
C SER A 202 9.25 -12.81 -0.51
N SER A 203 9.86 -13.52 0.43
CA SER A 203 10.65 -12.93 1.49
C SER A 203 11.94 -12.30 0.97
N ILE A 204 12.48 -11.38 1.76
CA ILE A 204 13.77 -10.75 1.49
C ILE A 204 14.89 -11.76 1.67
N ASP A 205 14.80 -12.64 2.67
CA ASP A 205 15.69 -13.79 2.85
C ASP A 205 15.77 -14.65 1.58
N PHE A 206 14.62 -15.03 1.01
CA PHE A 206 14.58 -15.78 -0.24
C PHE A 206 15.29 -15.04 -1.37
N HIS A 207 15.06 -13.73 -1.51
CA HIS A 207 15.70 -12.97 -2.58
C HIS A 207 17.22 -12.93 -2.44
N LEU A 208 17.72 -12.63 -1.24
CA LEU A 208 19.13 -12.42 -0.96
C LEU A 208 19.98 -13.70 -1.13
N GLN A 209 19.37 -14.89 -1.04
CA GLN A 209 20.02 -16.16 -1.40
C GLN A 209 20.39 -16.25 -2.89
N HIS A 210 19.73 -15.46 -3.75
CA HIS A 210 19.84 -15.58 -5.21
C HIS A 210 20.47 -14.35 -5.88
N VAL A 211 20.86 -13.35 -5.09
CA VAL A 211 21.49 -12.11 -5.58
C VAL A 211 22.77 -11.81 -4.81
N LYS A 212 23.63 -11.01 -5.41
CA LYS A 212 24.81 -10.43 -4.77
C LYS A 212 24.69 -8.90 -4.78
N VAL A 213 25.21 -8.25 -3.74
CA VAL A 213 25.31 -6.79 -3.67
C VAL A 213 26.64 -6.37 -4.27
N TYR A 214 26.61 -5.40 -5.18
CA TYR A 214 27.79 -4.84 -5.84
C TYR A 214 28.01 -3.40 -5.36
N ASP A 215 29.21 -3.14 -4.87
CA ASP A 215 29.69 -1.82 -4.46
C ASP A 215 31.06 -1.55 -5.09
N GLY A 216 31.06 -0.94 -6.28
CA GLY A 216 32.27 -0.78 -7.08
C GLY A 216 32.87 -2.14 -7.45
N ARG A 217 34.06 -2.45 -6.89
CA ARG A 217 34.75 -3.74 -7.09
C ARG A 217 34.40 -4.80 -6.04
N SER A 218 33.76 -4.39 -4.94
CA SER A 218 33.38 -5.29 -3.86
C SER A 218 32.06 -5.98 -4.19
N VAL A 219 31.98 -7.28 -3.87
CA VAL A 219 30.80 -8.12 -4.11
C VAL A 219 30.48 -8.87 -2.83
N TYR A 220 29.23 -8.76 -2.36
CA TYR A 220 28.78 -9.35 -1.11
C TYR A 220 27.64 -10.35 -1.35
N SER A 221 27.75 -11.53 -0.73
CA SER A 221 26.59 -12.36 -0.42
C SER A 221 26.06 -11.93 0.94
N SER A 222 24.77 -11.59 1.02
CA SER A 222 24.19 -10.98 2.22
C SER A 222 22.96 -11.74 2.68
N THR A 223 22.65 -11.61 3.97
CA THR A 223 21.34 -11.89 4.57
C THR A 223 20.71 -10.55 4.97
N PRO A 224 19.45 -10.51 5.42
CA PRO A 224 18.87 -9.25 5.90
C PRO A 224 19.67 -8.58 7.02
N SER A 225 20.40 -9.35 7.85
CA SER A 225 21.23 -8.82 8.94
C SER A 225 22.67 -8.47 8.53
N THR A 226 23.13 -8.90 7.35
CA THR A 226 24.52 -8.68 6.88
C THR A 226 24.61 -7.86 5.59
N LEU A 227 23.54 -7.16 5.22
CA LEU A 227 23.59 -6.20 4.11
C LEU A 227 24.65 -5.12 4.37
N PRO A 228 25.53 -4.83 3.39
CA PRO A 228 26.58 -3.85 3.57
C PRO A 228 26.00 -2.44 3.71
N THR A 229 26.69 -1.59 4.48
CA THR A 229 26.41 -0.15 4.48
C THR A 229 27.04 0.43 3.22
N CYS A 230 26.21 0.93 2.31
CA CYS A 230 26.70 1.60 1.11
C CYS A 230 25.72 2.65 0.59
N THR A 231 26.13 3.39 -0.44
CA THR A 231 25.38 4.51 -1.01
C THR A 231 24.38 4.06 -2.08
N GLU A 232 23.66 5.01 -2.69
CA GLU A 232 22.82 4.79 -3.87
C GLU A 232 23.59 4.26 -5.10
N ALA A 233 24.93 4.27 -5.08
CA ALA A 233 25.72 3.63 -6.13
C ALA A 233 25.62 2.10 -6.11
N CYS A 234 25.30 1.51 -4.95
CA CYS A 234 25.13 0.07 -4.79
C CYS A 234 23.94 -0.46 -5.59
N TYR A 235 24.06 -1.71 -6.02
CA TYR A 235 22.96 -2.43 -6.66
C TYR A 235 23.07 -3.93 -6.42
N MET A 236 21.94 -4.63 -6.46
CA MET A 236 21.94 -6.09 -6.43
C MET A 236 21.97 -6.64 -7.86
N SER A 237 22.57 -7.81 -8.07
CA SER A 237 22.40 -8.52 -9.34
C SER A 237 22.25 -10.00 -9.07
N THR A 238 21.60 -10.71 -10.00
CA THR A 238 21.44 -12.16 -9.91
C THR A 238 22.80 -12.83 -9.71
N ALA A 239 22.90 -13.73 -8.73
CA ALA A 239 24.13 -14.46 -8.46
C ALA A 239 24.50 -15.37 -9.64
N GLN A 240 23.48 -15.98 -10.26
CA GLN A 240 23.59 -16.63 -11.56
C GLN A 240 23.53 -15.58 -12.69
N PRO A 241 24.48 -15.55 -13.63
CA PRO A 241 24.43 -14.63 -14.75
C PRO A 241 23.18 -14.81 -15.62
N LEU A 242 22.57 -13.69 -16.04
CA LEU A 242 21.53 -13.72 -17.07
C LEU A 242 22.19 -13.81 -18.44
N PRO A 243 21.92 -14.83 -19.27
CA PRO A 243 22.53 -14.95 -20.59
C PRO A 243 22.12 -13.81 -21.54
N HIS A 244 20.96 -13.19 -21.30
CA HIS A 244 20.51 -11.97 -21.98
C HIS A 244 19.46 -11.24 -21.13
N ALA A 245 19.17 -9.97 -21.45
CA ALA A 245 18.28 -9.11 -20.67
C ALA A 245 16.84 -9.64 -20.49
N GLU A 246 16.36 -10.48 -21.42
CA GLU A 246 15.03 -11.11 -21.32
C GLU A 246 15.03 -12.48 -20.61
N ALA A 247 16.18 -12.99 -20.15
CA ALA A 247 16.28 -14.33 -19.57
C ALA A 247 15.51 -14.43 -18.25
N LYS A 248 15.09 -15.65 -17.90
CA LYS A 248 14.34 -15.93 -16.67
C LYS A 248 15.05 -17.03 -15.88
N LEU A 249 15.39 -16.72 -14.63
CA LEU A 249 15.97 -17.68 -13.71
C LEU A 249 14.87 -18.36 -12.89
N PRO A 250 15.09 -19.61 -12.43
CA PRO A 250 14.06 -20.34 -11.67
C PRO A 250 13.52 -19.58 -10.47
N PHE A 251 14.37 -18.89 -9.71
CA PHE A 251 13.98 -18.16 -8.50
C PHE A 251 13.09 -16.94 -8.77
N PHE A 252 13.03 -16.43 -10.01
CA PHE A 252 12.08 -15.36 -10.36
C PHE A 252 10.63 -15.79 -10.19
N ARG A 253 10.35 -17.10 -10.12
CA ARG A 253 9.01 -17.60 -9.81
C ARG A 253 8.52 -17.24 -8.41
N GLY A 254 9.43 -16.83 -7.53
CA GLY A 254 9.13 -16.49 -6.15
C GLY A 254 8.69 -17.68 -5.31
N GLU A 255 8.23 -17.36 -4.10
CA GLU A 255 7.76 -18.36 -3.16
C GLU A 255 6.31 -18.76 -3.47
N GLN A 256 5.99 -20.04 -3.28
CA GLN A 256 4.63 -20.52 -3.51
C GLN A 256 3.66 -19.92 -2.49
N ILE A 257 2.47 -19.57 -2.98
CA ILE A 257 1.32 -19.19 -2.16
C ILE A 257 0.37 -20.38 -2.09
N GLY A 258 -0.02 -20.75 -0.87
CA GLY A 258 -0.97 -21.81 -0.61
C GLY A 258 -1.65 -21.64 0.76
N PRO A 259 -2.57 -22.54 1.12
CA PRO A 259 -3.36 -22.42 2.34
C PRO A 259 -2.51 -22.27 3.61
N THR A 260 -1.37 -22.96 3.66
CA THR A 260 -0.43 -23.00 4.79
C THR A 260 0.84 -22.19 4.59
N ARG A 261 1.08 -21.66 3.38
CA ARG A 261 2.29 -20.91 3.05
C ARG A 261 1.93 -19.59 2.39
N GLN A 262 2.31 -18.49 3.03
CA GLN A 262 2.04 -17.14 2.55
C GLN A 262 3.36 -16.38 2.59
N PRO A 263 3.88 -15.87 1.46
CA PRO A 263 5.03 -14.97 1.47
C PRO A 263 4.75 -13.75 2.36
N PRO A 264 5.77 -13.21 3.05
CA PRO A 264 5.56 -12.13 3.99
C PRO A 264 5.18 -10.82 3.30
N VAL A 265 4.32 -10.04 3.96
CA VAL A 265 4.16 -8.61 3.71
C VAL A 265 4.80 -7.84 4.85
N TYR A 266 5.47 -6.74 4.54
CA TYR A 266 6.15 -5.91 5.53
C TYR A 266 5.31 -4.67 5.83
N ALA A 267 4.71 -4.64 7.00
CA ALA A 267 3.94 -3.50 7.50
C ALA A 267 4.84 -2.55 8.28
N VAL A 268 4.85 -1.29 7.87
CA VAL A 268 5.50 -0.18 8.58
C VAL A 268 4.40 0.72 9.14
N VAL A 269 4.43 1.00 10.44
CA VAL A 269 3.39 1.78 11.13
C VAL A 269 3.93 3.15 11.51
N LYS A 270 3.27 4.22 11.04
CA LYS A 270 3.62 5.62 11.36
C LYS A 270 2.46 6.27 12.10
N ARG A 271 2.71 6.78 13.30
CA ARG A 271 1.77 7.67 14.00
C ARG A 271 1.87 9.05 13.36
N VAL A 272 0.82 9.49 12.67
CA VAL A 272 0.75 10.82 12.05
C VAL A 272 0.49 11.87 13.13
N ASN A 273 -0.42 11.57 14.06
CA ASN A 273 -0.69 12.37 15.24
C ASN A 273 -1.19 11.46 16.38
N ALA A 274 -1.76 12.05 17.44
CA ALA A 274 -2.23 11.30 18.61
C ALA A 274 -3.31 10.23 18.31
N ILE A 275 -4.06 10.39 17.21
CA ILE A 275 -5.20 9.53 16.87
C ILE A 275 -5.13 8.97 15.45
N THR A 276 -4.38 9.59 14.54
CA THR A 276 -4.22 9.13 13.16
C THR A 276 -2.97 8.25 13.02
N THR A 277 -3.15 7.08 12.42
CA THR A 277 -2.05 6.13 12.16
C THR A 277 -2.11 5.66 10.71
N ASP A 278 -0.97 5.71 10.03
CA ASP A 278 -0.78 5.16 8.70
C ASP A 278 -0.04 3.82 8.79
N ILE A 279 -0.51 2.83 8.04
CA ILE A 279 0.07 1.50 7.96
C ILE A 279 0.42 1.22 6.50
N PHE A 280 1.71 1.20 6.20
CA PHE A 280 2.25 0.95 4.86
C PHE A 280 2.50 -0.55 4.71
N TYR A 281 1.79 -1.21 3.79
CA TYR A 281 1.97 -2.62 3.48
C TYR A 281 2.84 -2.77 2.24
N TRP A 282 4.05 -3.26 2.44
CA TRP A 282 5.05 -3.47 1.40
C TRP A 282 5.06 -4.92 0.91
N MET A 283 4.89 -5.08 -0.40
CA MET A 283 4.92 -6.36 -1.10
C MET A 283 6.18 -6.46 -1.95
N PHE A 284 6.93 -7.54 -1.78
CA PHE A 284 8.16 -7.78 -2.50
C PHE A 284 7.99 -8.92 -3.51
N PHE A 285 8.47 -8.70 -4.73
CA PHE A 285 8.56 -9.73 -5.77
C PHE A 285 10.01 -9.84 -6.23
N PRO A 286 10.59 -11.03 -6.42
CA PRO A 286 11.97 -11.19 -6.90
C PRO A 286 12.18 -10.75 -8.36
N TYR A 287 11.10 -10.50 -9.09
CA TYR A 287 11.14 -10.20 -10.51
C TYR A 287 9.92 -9.41 -10.95
N ASN A 288 10.12 -8.39 -11.80
CA ASN A 288 9.06 -7.71 -12.53
C ASN A 288 9.16 -8.06 -14.02
N LEU A 289 8.10 -8.65 -14.57
CA LEU A 289 7.90 -8.76 -15.99
C LEU A 289 7.45 -7.41 -16.57
N GLY A 290 8.41 -6.75 -17.21
CA GLY A 290 8.18 -5.59 -18.07
C GLY A 290 7.02 -5.71 -19.08
N LYS A 291 6.75 -4.60 -19.76
CA LYS A 291 5.58 -4.42 -20.63
C LYS A 291 5.87 -4.72 -22.10
N LYS A 292 4.89 -5.34 -22.76
CA LYS A 292 4.91 -5.49 -24.22
C LYS A 292 4.69 -4.13 -24.87
N VAL A 293 5.70 -3.65 -25.58
CA VAL A 293 5.70 -2.40 -26.31
C VAL A 293 5.83 -2.71 -27.80
N CYS A 294 5.05 -2.01 -28.62
CA CYS A 294 5.25 -2.02 -30.07
C CYS A 294 6.46 -1.17 -30.45
N VAL A 295 7.45 -1.79 -31.09
CA VAL A 295 8.60 -1.14 -31.72
C VAL A 295 8.31 -1.06 -33.22
N GLY A 296 7.74 0.07 -33.64
CA GLY A 296 7.17 0.30 -34.96
C GLY A 296 6.04 1.33 -34.88
N VAL A 297 5.06 1.24 -35.77
CA VAL A 297 3.89 2.14 -35.81
C VAL A 297 2.69 1.42 -35.21
N THR A 298 1.89 2.12 -34.40
CA THR A 298 0.65 1.55 -33.83
C THR A 298 -0.55 2.02 -34.66
N ILE A 299 -0.92 1.26 -35.69
CA ILE A 299 -2.09 1.50 -36.55
C ILE A 299 -2.86 0.17 -36.63
N PHE A 300 -4.10 0.13 -36.12
CA PHE A 300 -4.93 -1.09 -36.01
C PHE A 300 -4.23 -2.30 -35.36
N GLY A 301 -3.20 -2.07 -34.55
CA GLY A 301 -2.33 -3.10 -34.00
C GLY A 301 -0.87 -2.66 -34.01
N CYS A 302 0.04 -3.56 -33.65
CA CYS A 302 1.48 -3.28 -33.74
C CYS A 302 1.99 -3.59 -35.15
N ILE A 303 2.25 -2.55 -35.96
CA ILE A 303 2.94 -2.67 -37.23
C ILE A 303 4.44 -2.52 -36.96
N GLY A 304 5.08 -3.66 -36.68
CA GLY A 304 6.48 -3.73 -36.28
C GLY A 304 6.77 -4.98 -35.44
N LYS A 305 7.74 -4.90 -34.53
CA LYS A 305 8.07 -6.00 -33.60
C LYS A 305 7.54 -5.66 -32.20
N GLN A 306 6.81 -6.58 -31.60
CA GLN A 306 6.55 -6.51 -30.16
C GLN A 306 7.81 -6.88 -29.39
N ARG A 307 8.16 -6.06 -28.40
CA ARG A 307 9.25 -6.30 -27.46
C ARG A 307 8.75 -6.15 -26.05
N THR A 308 9.24 -6.96 -25.14
CA THR A 308 8.95 -6.76 -23.71
C THR A 308 10.10 -5.95 -23.12
N LEU A 309 9.78 -4.76 -22.61
CA LEU A 309 10.75 -3.81 -22.08
C LEU A 309 10.43 -3.50 -20.63
N ALA A 310 11.40 -2.94 -19.90
CA ALA A 310 11.27 -2.59 -18.49
C ALA A 310 11.18 -3.78 -17.53
N HIS A 311 11.81 -4.90 -17.85
CA HIS A 311 12.03 -5.97 -16.85
C HIS A 311 12.85 -5.44 -15.67
N ARG A 312 12.67 -6.01 -14.47
CA ARG A 312 13.54 -5.72 -13.30
C ARG A 312 13.81 -6.99 -12.52
N VAL A 313 15.05 -7.13 -12.04
CA VAL A 313 15.36 -8.03 -10.93
C VAL A 313 14.86 -7.33 -9.68
N SER A 314 13.93 -7.96 -8.99
CA SER A 314 13.10 -7.41 -7.90
C SER A 314 12.10 -6.31 -8.27
N ASP A 315 11.06 -6.24 -7.46
CA ASP A 315 9.97 -5.28 -7.54
C ASP A 315 9.40 -5.02 -6.16
N TRP A 316 8.97 -3.78 -5.94
CA TRP A 316 8.31 -3.36 -4.72
C TRP A 316 6.99 -2.67 -5.06
N GLU A 317 5.93 -3.21 -4.49
CA GLU A 317 4.58 -2.65 -4.56
C GLU A 317 4.12 -2.31 -3.14
N HIS A 318 3.23 -1.33 -3.02
CA HIS A 318 2.72 -0.96 -1.70
C HIS A 318 1.29 -0.41 -1.74
N MET A 319 0.62 -0.50 -0.61
CA MET A 319 -0.58 0.27 -0.32
C MET A 319 -0.55 0.74 1.12
N THR A 320 -1.29 1.82 1.41
CA THR A 320 -1.32 2.40 2.76
C THR A 320 -2.74 2.37 3.29
N VAL A 321 -2.93 1.97 4.54
CA VAL A 321 -4.20 2.12 5.27
C VAL A 321 -4.03 3.23 6.29
N ARG A 322 -4.95 4.19 6.29
CA ARG A 322 -5.09 5.18 7.37
C ARG A 322 -6.20 4.82 8.31
N LEU A 323 -5.86 4.82 9.59
CA LEU A 323 -6.79 4.66 10.70
C LEU A 323 -6.93 5.97 11.46
N VAL A 324 -8.16 6.27 11.90
CA VAL A 324 -8.43 7.26 12.94
C VAL A 324 -8.95 6.51 14.16
N GLY A 325 -8.16 6.53 15.24
CA GLY A 325 -8.30 5.58 16.34
C GLY A 325 -8.17 4.15 15.83
N LYS A 326 -9.23 3.35 16.02
CA LYS A 326 -9.26 1.93 15.62
C LYS A 326 -10.01 1.68 14.31
N ASN A 327 -10.52 2.73 13.67
CA ASN A 327 -11.41 2.64 12.52
C ASN A 327 -10.70 3.06 11.23
N PRO A 328 -11.02 2.43 10.09
CA PRO A 328 -10.48 2.85 8.81
C PRO A 328 -11.03 4.22 8.42
N SER A 329 -10.18 5.02 7.79
CA SER A 329 -10.54 6.33 7.25
C SER A 329 -10.31 6.38 5.75
N SER A 330 -9.16 5.92 5.27
CA SER A 330 -8.85 5.87 3.85
C SER A 330 -7.76 4.85 3.54
N ILE A 331 -7.57 4.55 2.25
CA ILE A 331 -6.42 3.84 1.75
C ILE A 331 -5.75 4.62 0.62
N PHE A 332 -4.44 4.47 0.48
CA PHE A 332 -3.69 4.88 -0.70
C PHE A 332 -3.38 3.62 -1.52
N VAL A 333 -3.74 3.64 -2.82
CA VAL A 333 -3.41 2.57 -3.75
C VAL A 333 -2.37 3.07 -4.75
N ASP A 334 -1.25 2.38 -4.80
CA ASP A 334 -0.18 2.64 -5.76
C ASP A 334 -0.43 1.99 -7.12
N SER A 335 -1.38 2.54 -7.86
CA SER A 335 -1.64 2.12 -9.23
C SER A 335 -1.09 3.14 -10.24
N PRO A 336 -1.13 2.83 -11.54
CA PRO A 336 -0.93 3.83 -12.59
C PRO A 336 -2.11 4.83 -12.69
N GLU A 337 -1.78 6.05 -13.13
CA GLU A 337 -2.71 7.10 -13.59
C GLU A 337 -3.94 7.39 -12.70
N ALA A 338 -5.15 7.32 -13.28
CA ALA A 338 -6.40 7.78 -12.68
C ALA A 338 -6.80 6.95 -11.46
N SER A 339 -6.42 5.67 -11.42
CA SER A 339 -6.72 4.79 -10.30
C SER A 339 -5.79 5.02 -9.10
N ALA A 340 -4.68 5.75 -9.28
CA ALA A 340 -3.66 5.95 -8.23
C ALA A 340 -4.15 6.95 -7.20
N GLY A 341 -3.95 6.71 -5.91
CA GLY A 341 -4.23 7.70 -4.87
C GLY A 341 -5.24 7.24 -3.83
N ILE A 342 -5.94 8.24 -3.27
CA ILE A 342 -6.73 8.08 -2.05
C ILE A 342 -8.13 7.56 -2.34
N TYR A 343 -8.52 6.49 -1.66
CA TYR A 343 -9.88 5.97 -1.60
C TYR A 343 -10.40 6.15 -0.17
N ASN A 344 -11.51 6.86 -0.02
CA ASN A 344 -12.09 7.12 1.30
C ASN A 344 -12.97 5.96 1.74
N TRP A 345 -12.93 5.64 3.02
CA TRP A 345 -13.79 4.63 3.62
C TRP A 345 -15.25 5.06 3.52
N ASP A 346 -16.10 4.17 3.02
CA ASP A 346 -17.55 4.27 3.05
C ASP A 346 -18.06 3.21 4.04
N GLY A 347 -18.31 3.63 5.28
CA GLY A 347 -18.78 2.74 6.34
C GLY A 347 -20.15 2.13 6.09
N ALA A 348 -20.95 2.69 5.17
CA ALA A 348 -22.29 2.21 4.90
C ALA A 348 -22.33 1.06 3.89
N SER A 349 -21.42 1.08 2.90
CA SER A 349 -21.20 -0.07 2.00
C SER A 349 -20.03 -0.97 2.42
N GLN A 350 -19.27 -0.55 3.43
CA GLN A 350 -18.01 -1.20 3.85
C GLN A 350 -17.04 -1.35 2.67
N THR A 351 -16.80 -0.26 1.93
CA THR A 351 -15.85 -0.23 0.81
C THR A 351 -14.99 1.01 0.86
N TYR A 352 -13.93 1.09 0.04
CA TYR A 352 -13.21 2.35 -0.16
C TYR A 352 -13.51 2.88 -1.56
N ARG A 353 -13.78 4.19 -1.68
CA ARG A 353 -14.26 4.81 -2.92
C ARG A 353 -13.38 5.98 -3.36
N LYS A 354 -13.19 6.07 -4.68
CA LYS A 354 -12.57 7.22 -5.35
C LYS A 354 -13.27 7.48 -6.67
N GLY A 355 -14.16 8.47 -6.70
CA GLY A 355 -15.02 8.69 -7.87
C GLY A 355 -15.88 7.45 -8.12
N GLU A 356 -15.79 6.88 -9.33
CA GLU A 356 -16.49 5.64 -9.69
C GLU A 356 -15.71 4.38 -9.31
N ASP A 357 -14.42 4.50 -8.98
CA ASP A 357 -13.59 3.36 -8.58
C ASP A 357 -13.95 2.92 -7.15
N VAL A 358 -14.09 1.61 -6.95
CA VAL A 358 -14.45 0.99 -5.68
C VAL A 358 -13.47 -0.13 -5.36
N VAL A 359 -12.83 -0.03 -4.20
CA VAL A 359 -12.07 -1.12 -3.58
C VAL A 359 -13.01 -1.83 -2.61
N LEU A 360 -13.34 -3.09 -2.94
CA LEU A 360 -14.15 -3.95 -2.10
C LEU A 360 -13.38 -4.41 -0.85
N THR A 361 -14.09 -4.93 0.15
CA THR A 361 -13.47 -5.57 1.31
C THR A 361 -13.96 -7.00 1.52
N GLU A 362 -13.07 -7.86 1.99
CA GLU A 362 -13.43 -9.15 2.60
C GLU A 362 -13.31 -8.99 4.12
N GLY A 363 -14.45 -8.84 4.81
CA GLY A 363 -14.44 -8.44 6.21
C GLY A 363 -13.80 -7.05 6.36
N THR A 364 -12.63 -6.98 6.99
CA THR A 364 -11.87 -5.73 7.18
C THR A 364 -10.72 -5.56 6.21
N HIS A 365 -10.49 -6.53 5.32
CA HIS A 365 -9.35 -6.58 4.41
C HIS A 365 -9.69 -5.92 3.07
N PRO A 366 -9.04 -4.81 2.68
CA PRO A 366 -9.18 -4.26 1.33
C PRO A 366 -8.75 -5.30 0.28
N ILE A 367 -9.51 -5.41 -0.82
CA ILE A 367 -9.23 -6.35 -1.90
C ILE A 367 -8.57 -5.61 -3.06
N LEU A 368 -7.32 -5.95 -3.37
CA LEU A 368 -6.58 -5.42 -4.52
C LEU A 368 -6.19 -6.54 -5.48
N TYR A 369 -5.93 -6.16 -6.73
CA TYR A 369 -5.53 -7.08 -7.78
C TYR A 369 -4.14 -6.71 -8.30
N SER A 370 -3.21 -7.64 -8.19
CA SER A 370 -1.86 -7.52 -8.74
C SER A 370 -1.88 -7.85 -10.23
N ALA A 371 -1.38 -6.93 -11.06
CA ALA A 371 -1.27 -7.14 -12.50
C ALA A 371 -0.31 -8.28 -12.85
N TYR A 372 -0.66 -9.08 -13.86
CA TYR A 372 0.16 -10.22 -14.29
C TYR A 372 1.60 -9.79 -14.59
N GLY A 373 2.55 -10.36 -13.85
CA GLY A 373 4.00 -10.21 -13.93
C GLY A 373 4.57 -8.83 -13.59
N HIS A 374 3.81 -7.75 -13.74
CA HIS A 374 4.26 -6.39 -13.43
C HIS A 374 3.83 -5.92 -12.04
N HIS A 375 2.92 -6.66 -11.41
CA HIS A 375 2.52 -6.57 -10.01
C HIS A 375 1.88 -5.28 -9.50
N LYS A 376 1.82 -4.23 -10.32
CA LYS A 376 1.04 -3.02 -10.02
C LYS A 376 -0.33 -3.38 -9.48
N LEU A 377 -0.69 -2.71 -8.39
CA LEU A 377 -1.94 -2.95 -7.67
C LEU A 377 -3.07 -2.17 -8.33
N TRP A 378 -4.24 -2.80 -8.44
CA TRP A 378 -5.44 -2.22 -9.01
C TRP A 378 -6.65 -2.44 -8.10
N PRO A 379 -7.62 -1.52 -8.09
CA PRO A 379 -8.84 -1.64 -7.28
C PRO A 379 -9.80 -2.73 -7.80
N SER A 380 -9.67 -3.12 -9.06
CA SER A 380 -10.60 -4.03 -9.74
C SER A 380 -9.87 -5.04 -10.64
N SER A 381 -10.57 -6.13 -10.97
CA SER A 381 -10.12 -7.10 -11.98
C SER A 381 -10.50 -6.67 -13.40
N GLY A 382 -9.73 -7.14 -14.39
CA GLY A 382 -9.98 -6.91 -15.81
C GLY A 382 -8.74 -6.38 -16.54
N THR A 383 -8.96 -5.95 -17.77
CA THR A 383 -7.95 -5.27 -18.58
C THR A 383 -7.89 -3.80 -18.19
N GLN A 384 -6.81 -3.41 -17.51
CA GLN A 384 -6.58 -2.06 -17.04
C GLN A 384 -5.73 -1.31 -18.07
N THR A 385 -6.30 -0.30 -18.72
CA THR A 385 -5.59 0.49 -19.74
C THR A 385 -5.13 1.81 -19.14
N PHE A 386 -3.85 2.12 -19.29
CA PHE A 386 -3.26 3.37 -18.81
C PHE A 386 -2.28 3.92 -19.85
N VAL A 387 -2.06 5.23 -19.86
CA VAL A 387 -1.02 5.87 -20.66
C VAL A 387 0.29 5.91 -19.87
N ALA A 388 1.36 5.51 -20.53
CA ALA A 388 2.71 5.79 -20.08
C ALA A 388 3.41 6.57 -21.19
N LEU A 389 3.82 7.80 -20.88
CA LEU A 389 4.35 8.76 -21.86
C LEU A 389 3.31 9.04 -22.97
N ILE A 390 3.51 8.50 -24.18
CA ILE A 390 2.66 8.71 -25.38
C ILE A 390 2.00 7.38 -25.82
N LYS A 391 2.16 6.29 -25.07
CA LYS A 391 1.64 4.95 -25.45
C LYS A 391 0.60 4.46 -24.47
N LYS A 392 -0.49 3.90 -24.99
CA LYS A 392 -1.47 3.13 -24.21
C LYS A 392 -0.88 1.75 -23.89
N LEU A 393 -0.69 1.48 -22.61
CA LEU A 393 -0.29 0.19 -22.05
C LEU A 393 -1.49 -0.50 -21.42
N LYS A 394 -1.34 -1.81 -21.20
CA LYS A 394 -2.39 -2.66 -20.63
C LYS A 394 -1.81 -3.55 -19.54
N ASP A 395 -2.55 -3.63 -18.44
CA ASP A 395 -2.36 -4.59 -17.35
C ASP A 395 -3.53 -5.55 -17.36
N GLU A 396 -3.25 -6.84 -17.11
CA GLU A 396 -4.27 -7.85 -16.94
C GLU A 396 -4.33 -8.25 -15.47
N THR A 397 -5.50 -8.08 -14.86
CA THR A 397 -5.74 -8.35 -13.45
C THR A 397 -6.90 -9.34 -13.32
N SER A 398 -6.84 -10.26 -12.38
CA SER A 398 -7.92 -11.25 -12.16
C SER A 398 -7.81 -11.90 -10.78
N ALA A 399 -8.91 -12.48 -10.30
CA ALA A 399 -8.94 -13.30 -9.10
C ALA A 399 -8.33 -14.69 -9.39
N GLY A 400 -7.00 -14.75 -9.45
CA GLY A 400 -6.24 -15.99 -9.60
C GLY A 400 -5.90 -16.61 -8.25
N THR A 401 -4.65 -16.47 -7.82
CA THR A 401 -4.18 -16.99 -6.53
C THR A 401 -4.41 -15.96 -5.43
N ALA A 402 -5.10 -16.35 -4.35
CA ALA A 402 -5.32 -15.49 -3.20
C ALA A 402 -4.05 -15.40 -2.34
N TRP A 403 -3.56 -14.18 -2.14
CA TRP A 403 -2.56 -13.85 -1.13
C TRP A 403 -3.26 -13.15 0.05
N ASP A 404 -3.54 -13.93 1.08
CA ASP A 404 -4.17 -13.45 2.31
C ASP A 404 -3.07 -12.90 3.24
N THR A 405 -2.68 -11.65 3.03
CA THR A 405 -1.43 -11.10 3.60
C THR A 405 -1.41 -11.08 5.13
N TRP A 406 -2.57 -11.02 5.78
CA TRP A 406 -2.70 -11.08 7.24
C TRP A 406 -2.20 -12.38 7.87
N LYS A 407 -2.06 -13.46 7.08
CA LYS A 407 -1.52 -14.74 7.54
C LYS A 407 0.01 -14.71 7.75
N ASN A 408 0.72 -13.74 7.17
CA ASN A 408 2.16 -13.56 7.38
C ASN A 408 2.55 -12.07 7.23
N VAL A 409 2.08 -11.24 8.14
CA VAL A 409 2.48 -9.82 8.20
C VAL A 409 3.63 -9.64 9.20
N ARG A 410 4.71 -8.99 8.75
CA ARG A 410 5.84 -8.59 9.57
C ARG A 410 5.67 -7.12 9.91
N VAL A 411 5.69 -6.75 11.19
CA VAL A 411 5.33 -5.39 11.63
C VAL A 411 6.51 -4.70 12.30
N THR A 412 6.78 -3.46 11.89
CA THR A 412 7.65 -2.52 12.60
C THR A 412 7.03 -1.14 12.67
N MET A 413 7.46 -0.35 13.66
CA MET A 413 7.20 1.09 13.66
C MET A 413 8.14 1.75 12.64
N TYR A 414 7.65 2.83 12.02
CA TYR A 414 8.46 3.71 11.19
C TYR A 414 9.65 4.22 11.98
N GLN A 415 10.82 4.16 11.36
CA GLN A 415 12.05 4.79 11.85
C GLN A 415 12.58 5.75 10.78
N PRO A 416 13.18 6.87 11.18
CA PRO A 416 13.97 7.70 10.29
C PRO A 416 15.08 6.89 9.60
N ASP A 417 15.60 7.43 8.49
CA ASP A 417 16.67 6.81 7.72
C ASP A 417 17.85 6.36 8.59
N GLY A 418 18.19 5.06 8.54
CA GLY A 418 19.28 4.47 9.34
C GLY A 418 18.87 4.00 10.74
N GLY A 419 17.63 4.25 11.17
CA GLY A 419 17.16 3.94 12.52
C GLY A 419 16.62 2.52 12.73
N TYR A 420 16.54 1.68 11.70
CA TYR A 420 16.02 0.32 11.86
C TYR A 420 17.06 -0.61 12.52
N THR A 421 16.62 -1.46 13.45
CA THR A 421 17.49 -2.36 14.23
C THR A 421 16.98 -3.80 14.22
N GLY A 422 17.81 -4.75 14.68
CA GLY A 422 17.44 -6.17 14.78
C GLY A 422 17.05 -6.76 13.42
N ASN A 423 15.92 -7.47 13.35
CA ASN A 423 15.44 -8.12 12.12
C ASN A 423 15.01 -7.12 11.02
N TRP A 424 15.05 -5.82 11.28
CA TRP A 424 14.68 -4.77 10.34
C TRP A 424 15.87 -3.97 9.79
N THR A 425 17.11 -4.30 10.17
CA THR A 425 18.32 -3.59 9.69
C THR A 425 18.43 -3.53 8.17
N TRP A 426 17.87 -4.51 7.45
CA TRP A 426 17.85 -4.52 5.98
C TRP A 426 17.12 -3.31 5.37
N MET A 427 16.17 -2.71 6.09
CA MET A 427 15.49 -1.48 5.65
C MET A 427 16.43 -0.26 5.63
N ASN A 428 17.60 -0.34 6.28
CA ASN A 428 18.62 0.71 6.21
C ASN A 428 19.49 0.64 4.95
N PHE A 429 19.40 -0.43 4.16
CA PHE A 429 20.13 -0.51 2.89
C PHE A 429 19.75 0.72 2.04
N LYS A 430 20.71 1.34 1.33
CA LYS A 430 20.47 2.51 0.46
C LYS A 430 20.71 2.26 -1.02
N GLY A 431 21.23 1.08 -1.37
CA GLY A 431 21.43 0.69 -2.76
C GLY A 431 20.13 0.40 -3.53
N ARG A 432 20.29 -0.07 -4.76
CA ARG A 432 19.20 -0.58 -5.59
C ARG A 432 18.93 -2.04 -5.29
N TRP A 433 17.69 -2.38 -4.97
CA TRP A 433 17.15 -3.73 -5.08
C TRP A 433 17.00 -4.01 -6.57
N GLY A 434 17.93 -4.79 -7.10
CA GLY A 434 17.96 -5.16 -8.50
C GLY A 434 19.11 -4.58 -9.31
N ASN A 435 19.21 -5.11 -10.52
CA ASN A 435 20.32 -4.97 -11.45
C ASN A 435 20.52 -3.54 -11.97
N LYS A 436 21.65 -3.29 -12.64
CA LYS A 436 21.81 -2.13 -13.53
C LYS A 436 21.09 -2.35 -14.86
N GLU A 437 20.63 -1.29 -15.50
CA GLU A 437 19.95 -1.36 -16.79
C GLU A 437 20.81 -2.02 -17.89
N VAL A 438 20.19 -2.82 -18.75
CA VAL A 438 20.81 -3.54 -19.88
C VAL A 438 19.88 -3.50 -21.10
N GLY A 439 20.46 -3.42 -22.30
CA GLY A 439 19.69 -3.44 -23.55
C GLY A 439 18.99 -2.11 -23.85
N CYS A 440 19.66 -0.99 -23.61
CA CYS A 440 19.08 0.36 -23.71
C CYS A 440 19.03 0.98 -25.12
N LYS A 441 19.30 0.21 -26.18
CA LYS A 441 19.36 0.71 -27.56
C LYS A 441 18.07 1.43 -28.00
N LEU A 442 16.91 0.99 -27.49
CA LEU A 442 15.60 1.56 -27.82
C LEU A 442 15.14 2.67 -26.85
N ARG A 443 15.93 3.01 -25.83
CA ARG A 443 15.52 3.93 -24.75
C ARG A 443 15.09 5.30 -25.28
N VAL A 444 15.74 5.81 -26.32
CA VAL A 444 15.40 7.10 -26.93
C VAL A 444 13.96 7.12 -27.46
N LEU A 445 13.45 5.97 -27.93
CA LEU A 445 12.11 5.84 -28.51
C LEU A 445 11.04 5.41 -27.48
N THR A 446 11.43 4.67 -26.46
CA THR A 446 10.49 4.00 -25.54
C THR A 446 10.54 4.56 -24.12
N GLY A 447 11.58 5.31 -23.77
CA GLY A 447 11.91 5.70 -22.40
C GLY A 447 12.39 4.54 -21.51
N GLN A 448 12.57 3.34 -22.07
CA GLN A 448 12.81 2.11 -21.30
C GLN A 448 13.93 1.26 -21.92
N CYS A 449 14.71 0.57 -21.09
CA CYS A 449 15.62 -0.49 -21.51
C CYS A 449 14.91 -1.85 -21.52
N THR A 450 15.52 -2.89 -22.09
CA THR A 450 14.96 -4.25 -21.98
C THR A 450 14.90 -4.69 -20.53
N LEU A 451 16.01 -4.53 -19.80
CA LEU A 451 16.11 -4.71 -18.37
C LEU A 451 16.45 -3.35 -17.77
N ASN A 452 15.60 -2.84 -16.89
CA ASN A 452 15.78 -1.54 -16.25
C ASN A 452 16.58 -1.67 -14.96
N ASN A 453 17.02 -0.52 -14.44
CA ASN A 453 17.59 -0.44 -13.10
C ASN A 453 16.61 -1.00 -12.05
N GLY A 454 17.18 -1.70 -11.07
CA GLY A 454 16.51 -2.02 -9.82
C GLY A 454 15.96 -0.79 -9.12
N MET A 455 14.94 -1.00 -8.31
CA MET A 455 14.35 0.07 -7.49
C MET A 455 15.29 0.39 -6.35
N PHE A 456 15.47 1.67 -6.00
CA PHE A 456 16.10 1.97 -4.73
C PHE A 456 15.22 1.47 -3.60
N THR A 457 15.89 0.87 -2.63
CA THR A 457 15.62 0.59 -1.21
C THR A 457 14.32 0.93 -0.55
N ILE A 458 13.23 0.99 -1.30
CA ILE A 458 12.00 1.71 -1.00
C ILE A 458 12.21 3.21 -1.34
N THR A 459 12.22 3.56 -2.63
CA THR A 459 12.11 4.96 -3.13
C THR A 459 10.92 5.72 -2.54
N ARG A 460 10.03 5.04 -1.81
CA ARG A 460 8.91 5.61 -1.09
C ARG A 460 9.11 5.73 0.42
N MET A 461 10.30 5.48 0.98
CA MET A 461 10.53 5.93 2.36
C MET A 461 10.35 7.44 2.46
N GLU A 462 10.64 8.19 1.39
CA GLU A 462 10.21 9.58 1.24
C GLU A 462 8.70 9.75 1.24
N GLN A 463 7.95 8.85 0.58
CA GLN A 463 6.49 8.89 0.65
C GLN A 463 5.98 8.59 2.06
N MET A 464 6.67 7.75 2.85
CA MET A 464 6.43 7.60 4.29
C MET A 464 6.87 8.81 5.13
N LYS A 465 7.78 9.67 4.64
CA LYS A 465 8.18 10.92 5.34
C LYS A 465 7.03 11.91 5.31
N THR A 466 6.42 12.08 4.14
CA THR A 466 5.18 12.83 3.99
C THR A 466 3.99 12.01 4.47
N ASP A 467 2.87 12.67 4.71
CA ASP A 467 1.62 11.97 4.95
C ASP A 467 1.00 11.73 3.56
N GLU A 468 1.11 10.51 3.02
CA GLU A 468 0.65 10.15 1.64
C GLU A 468 -0.84 10.44 1.41
N LEU A 469 -1.56 10.65 2.50
CA LEU A 469 -2.99 10.80 2.58
C LEU A 469 -3.42 12.21 3.08
N ASP A 470 -2.48 13.17 3.13
CA ASP A 470 -2.72 14.58 3.49
C ASP A 470 -2.81 15.52 2.28
#